data_AF-A0A356M607-F1
#
_entry.id   AF-A0A356M607-F1
#
_cell.length_a   1.000
_cell.length_b   1.000
_cell.length_c   1.000
_cell.angle_alpha   90.00
_cell.angle_beta   90.00
_cell.angle_gamma   90.00
#
_symmetry.space_group_name_H-M   'P 1'
#
loop_
_entity.id
_entity.type
_entity.pdbx_description
1 polymer ?
#
loop_
_entity_poly.entity_id
_entity_poly.type
_entity_poly.pdbx_seq_one_letter_code
_entity_poly.pdbx_strand_id
1 'polypeptide(L)'
;MEPNVLLTIEGQQWNDQDKPQAIRLTTEGRLYRRDPAWYVVYDESTATGMEGTQTTMRIADDGTVSLIRTGSHGMKLTFTAGNRHITRMETPYGDLDVEVYTSLVQTQISETGGYI
;
A
#
# COMPACT_ATOMS: atom_id res chain seq x y z
N MET A 1 15.13 -11.37 -8.49
CA MET A 1 14.17 -12.43 -8.09
C MET A 1 12.92 -12.19 -8.89
N GLU A 2 12.37 -13.25 -9.46
CA GLU A 2 11.21 -13.20 -10.35
C GLU A 2 9.91 -13.00 -9.56
N PRO A 3 8.84 -12.47 -10.18
CA PRO A 3 7.51 -12.42 -9.58
C PRO A 3 7.01 -13.84 -9.23
N ASN A 4 6.30 -13.96 -8.12
CA ASN A 4 5.75 -15.25 -7.66
C ASN A 4 4.27 -15.18 -7.25
N VAL A 5 3.64 -14.00 -7.36
CA VAL A 5 2.22 -13.79 -7.08
C VAL A 5 1.59 -12.80 -8.06
N LEU A 6 0.30 -12.99 -8.33
CA LEU A 6 -0.53 -12.00 -9.02
C LEU A 6 -1.31 -11.20 -7.97
N LEU A 7 -1.22 -9.87 -8.05
CA LEU A 7 -1.88 -8.94 -7.15
C LEU A 7 -3.11 -8.36 -7.83
N THR A 8 -4.21 -8.25 -7.08
CA THR A 8 -5.35 -7.41 -7.42
C THR A 8 -5.53 -6.40 -6.31
N ILE A 9 -5.36 -5.12 -6.64
CA ILE A 9 -5.44 -4.01 -5.70
C ILE A 9 -6.70 -3.22 -6.05
N GLU A 10 -7.61 -3.11 -5.09
CA GLU A 10 -8.86 -2.36 -5.23
C GLU A 10 -8.90 -1.25 -4.19
N GLY A 11 -9.11 -0.01 -4.65
CA GLY A 11 -9.30 1.15 -3.79
C GLY A 11 -10.64 1.79 -4.08
N GLN A 12 -11.39 2.13 -3.03
CA GLN A 12 -12.64 2.88 -3.13
C GLN A 12 -12.49 4.16 -2.31
N GLN A 13 -12.81 5.30 -2.91
CA GLN A 13 -12.75 6.60 -2.26
C GLN A 13 -14.12 7.26 -2.34
N TRP A 14 -14.60 7.77 -1.21
CA TRP A 14 -15.82 8.54 -1.10
C TRP A 14 -15.44 9.99 -0.78
N ASN A 15 -16.07 10.93 -1.47
CA ASN A 15 -16.07 12.34 -1.10
C ASN A 15 -17.53 12.73 -0.78
N ASP A 16 -17.75 13.86 -0.10
CA ASP A 16 -19.06 14.24 0.43
C ASP A 16 -20.17 14.45 -0.63
N GLN A 17 -19.84 14.50 -1.93
CA GLN A 17 -20.77 14.92 -2.99
C GLN A 17 -20.83 14.02 -4.23
N ASP A 18 -19.86 13.12 -4.43
CA ASP A 18 -19.80 12.25 -5.61
C ASP A 18 -20.03 10.78 -5.30
N LYS A 19 -20.34 10.03 -6.37
CA LYS A 19 -20.31 8.58 -6.32
C LYS A 19 -18.89 8.10 -6.00
N PRO A 20 -18.74 6.98 -5.26
CA PRO A 20 -17.43 6.46 -4.94
C PRO A 20 -16.60 6.21 -6.20
N GLN A 21 -15.37 6.70 -6.18
CA GLN A 21 -14.39 6.39 -7.21
C GLN A 21 -13.73 5.06 -6.86
N ALA A 22 -13.89 4.07 -7.75
CA ALA A 22 -13.21 2.78 -7.64
C ALA A 22 -11.99 2.76 -8.57
N ILE A 23 -10.86 2.32 -8.04
CA ILE A 23 -9.63 2.05 -8.78
C ILE A 23 -9.32 0.57 -8.61
N ARG A 24 -8.99 -0.10 -9.71
CA ARG A 24 -8.54 -1.50 -9.71
C ARG A 24 -7.27 -1.64 -10.53
N LEU A 25 -6.27 -2.30 -9.96
CA LEU A 25 -5.01 -2.61 -10.60
C LEU A 25 -4.74 -4.11 -10.47
N THR A 26 -4.40 -4.76 -11.58
CA THR A 26 -3.86 -6.12 -11.57
C THR A 26 -2.40 -6.05 -12.00
N THR A 27 -1.49 -6.57 -11.19
CA THR A 27 -0.05 -6.52 -11.47
C THR A 27 0.65 -7.75 -10.90
N GLU A 28 1.80 -8.10 -11.47
CA GLU A 28 2.66 -9.15 -10.91
C GLU A 28 3.50 -8.57 -9.76
N GLY A 29 3.75 -9.39 -8.75
CA GLY A 29 4.50 -8.97 -7.59
C GLY A 29 5.25 -10.13 -6.95
N ARG A 30 5.86 -9.81 -5.81
CA ARG A 30 6.61 -10.74 -4.99
C ARG A 30 6.00 -10.79 -3.61
N LEU A 31 5.68 -12.00 -3.15
CA LEU A 31 5.31 -12.29 -1.78
C LEU A 31 6.42 -13.09 -1.12
N TYR A 32 6.91 -12.61 0.02
CA TYR A 32 7.87 -13.35 0.82
C TYR A 32 7.73 -13.02 2.30
N ARG A 33 8.22 -13.95 3.12
CA ARG A 33 8.31 -13.80 4.56
C ARG A 33 9.72 -13.37 4.95
N ARG A 34 9.81 -12.39 5.84
CA ARG A 34 11.03 -12.07 6.58
C ARG A 34 10.63 -11.71 8.00
N ASP A 35 10.80 -12.64 8.92
CA ASP A 35 10.33 -12.49 10.29
C ASP A 35 10.75 -11.14 10.91
N PRO A 36 9.84 -10.45 11.61
CA PRO A 36 8.47 -10.83 11.98
C PRO A 36 7.39 -10.23 11.03
N ALA A 37 7.63 -10.18 9.72
CA ALA A 37 6.64 -9.62 8.77
C ALA A 37 6.58 -10.33 7.40
N TRP A 38 5.40 -10.27 6.79
CA TRP A 38 5.21 -10.55 5.37
C TRP A 38 5.41 -9.31 4.54
N TYR A 39 5.88 -9.50 3.31
CA TYR A 39 6.15 -8.44 2.36
C TYR A 39 5.51 -8.77 1.02
N VAL A 40 4.71 -7.84 0.51
CA VAL A 40 4.28 -7.82 -0.88
C VAL A 40 4.97 -6.65 -1.57
N VAL A 41 5.71 -6.92 -2.63
CA VAL A 41 6.48 -5.91 -3.38
C VAL A 41 6.13 -5.97 -4.84
N TYR A 42 5.79 -4.83 -5.43
CA TYR A 42 5.53 -4.69 -6.86
C TYR A 42 6.01 -3.33 -7.37
N ASP A 43 6.27 -3.25 -8.66
CA ASP A 43 6.65 -2.01 -9.32
C ASP A 43 5.40 -1.36 -9.94
N GLU A 44 5.23 -0.07 -9.70
CA GLU A 44 4.14 0.73 -10.26
C GLU A 44 4.40 0.99 -11.76
N SER A 45 3.33 1.07 -12.55
CA SER A 45 3.43 1.21 -14.01
C SER A 45 3.05 2.61 -14.49
N THR A 46 3.34 2.91 -15.77
CA THR A 46 2.84 4.11 -16.45
C THR A 46 1.32 4.26 -16.38
N ALA A 47 0.57 3.15 -16.38
CA ALA A 47 -0.89 3.17 -16.27
C ALA A 47 -1.38 3.77 -14.94
N THR A 48 -0.56 3.67 -13.89
CA THR A 48 -0.83 4.29 -12.58
C THR A 48 -0.29 5.72 -12.46
N GLY A 49 0.48 6.18 -13.45
CA GLY A 49 1.21 7.46 -13.41
C GLY A 49 2.42 7.47 -12.46
N MET A 50 2.73 6.35 -11.80
CA MET A 50 3.80 6.25 -10.79
C MET A 50 4.99 5.41 -11.27
N GLU A 51 5.25 5.38 -12.58
CA GLU A 51 6.39 4.67 -13.15
C GLU A 51 7.71 5.04 -12.43
N GLY A 52 8.55 4.04 -12.18
CA GLY A 52 9.78 4.20 -11.41
C GLY A 52 9.57 4.25 -9.90
N THR A 53 8.36 3.97 -9.41
CA THR A 53 8.07 3.74 -8.00
C THR A 53 7.91 2.26 -7.70
N GLN A 54 8.60 1.78 -6.66
CA GLN A 54 8.37 0.46 -6.08
C GLN A 54 7.49 0.60 -4.85
N THR A 55 6.40 -0.16 -4.80
CA THR A 55 5.49 -0.22 -3.64
C THR A 55 5.75 -1.49 -2.86
N THR A 56 5.95 -1.35 -1.55
CA THR A 56 6.10 -2.43 -0.58
C THR A 56 4.99 -2.34 0.46
N MET A 57 4.16 -3.38 0.54
CA MET A 57 3.28 -3.60 1.67
C MET A 57 3.99 -4.49 2.68
N ARG A 58 4.15 -4.00 3.91
CA ARG A 58 4.66 -4.78 5.05
C ARG A 58 3.50 -5.11 5.98
N ILE A 59 3.29 -6.40 6.24
CA ILE A 59 2.26 -6.92 7.16
C ILE A 59 3.00 -7.52 8.35
N ALA A 60 3.06 -6.79 9.47
CA ALA A 60 3.72 -7.25 10.68
C ALA A 60 2.82 -8.21 11.47
N ASP A 61 3.44 -9.14 12.20
CA ASP A 61 2.72 -10.12 13.03
C ASP A 61 1.92 -9.47 14.18
N ASP A 62 2.25 -8.24 14.56
CA ASP A 62 1.52 -7.45 15.56
C ASP A 62 0.22 -6.81 15.00
N GLY A 63 -0.09 -7.05 13.72
CA GLY A 63 -1.27 -6.51 13.03
C GLY A 63 -1.05 -5.16 12.36
N THR A 64 0.15 -4.58 12.46
CA THR A 64 0.48 -3.31 11.78
C THR A 64 0.72 -3.55 10.29
N VAL A 65 0.03 -2.79 9.45
CA VAL A 65 0.27 -2.76 8.00
C VAL A 65 0.98 -1.46 7.63
N SER A 66 1.94 -1.51 6.71
CA SER A 66 2.59 -0.31 6.18
C SER A 66 2.70 -0.37 4.67
N LEU A 67 2.37 0.73 4.00
CA LEU A 67 2.62 0.95 2.58
C LEU A 67 3.82 1.87 2.46
N ILE A 68 4.86 1.39 1.79
CA ILE A 68 6.12 2.11 1.60
C ILE A 68 6.34 2.23 0.11
N ARG A 69 6.50 3.47 -0.38
CA ARG A 69 6.87 3.77 -1.76
C ARG A 69 8.23 4.41 -1.80
N THR A 70 9.06 3.91 -2.72
CA THR A 70 10.41 4.42 -2.97
C THR A 70 10.60 4.61 -4.47
N GLY A 71 11.41 5.59 -4.86
CA GLY A 71 11.67 5.92 -6.26
C GLY A 71 11.10 7.29 -6.61
N SER A 72 10.40 7.40 -7.74
CA SER A 72 9.86 8.68 -8.22
C SER A 72 8.82 9.32 -7.29
N HIS A 73 8.07 8.51 -6.54
CA HIS A 73 7.07 8.98 -5.57
C HIS A 73 7.36 8.40 -4.19
N GLY A 74 7.99 9.19 -3.32
CA GLY A 74 8.29 8.78 -1.95
C GLY A 74 7.09 8.94 -1.03
N MET A 75 6.73 7.87 -0.29
CA MET A 75 5.68 7.94 0.73
C MET A 75 5.79 6.78 1.72
N LYS A 76 5.42 7.01 2.97
CA LYS A 76 5.20 5.93 3.95
C LYS A 76 3.90 6.13 4.70
N LEU A 77 3.01 5.15 4.62
CA LEU A 77 1.78 5.09 5.40
C LEU A 77 1.85 3.91 6.35
N THR A 78 1.37 4.10 7.58
CA THR A 78 1.24 3.05 8.58
C THR A 78 -0.21 3.00 9.05
N PHE A 79 -0.76 1.80 9.03
CA PHE A 79 -2.15 1.51 9.33
C PHE A 79 -2.22 0.65 10.59
N THR A 80 -2.86 1.19 11.62
CA THR A 80 -3.10 0.52 12.90
C THR A 80 -4.51 0.89 13.34
N ALA A 81 -5.37 -0.12 13.50
CA ALA A 81 -6.78 0.11 13.82
C ALA A 81 -6.95 1.00 15.07
N GLY A 82 -7.82 2.00 14.97
CA GLY A 82 -8.07 3.00 16.02
C GLY A 82 -7.00 4.07 16.17
N ASN A 83 -5.98 4.12 15.31
CA ASN A 83 -4.88 5.07 15.41
C ASN A 83 -4.90 6.13 14.28
N ARG A 84 -4.42 7.35 14.60
CA ARG A 84 -4.13 8.41 13.63
C ARG A 84 -2.63 8.48 13.38
N HIS A 85 -2.22 8.35 12.14
CA HIS A 85 -0.84 8.50 11.72
C HIS A 85 -0.69 9.70 10.80
N ILE A 86 0.17 10.66 11.17
CA ILE A 86 0.56 11.77 10.32
C ILE A 86 1.77 11.34 9.49
N THR A 87 1.67 11.48 8.18
CA THR A 87 2.78 11.27 7.25
C THR A 87 3.05 12.53 6.46
N ARG A 88 4.26 12.61 5.91
CA ARG A 88 4.66 13.69 5.00
C ARG A 88 4.75 13.12 3.59
N MET A 89 4.01 13.73 2.68
CA MET A 89 4.08 13.45 1.25
C MET A 89 4.90 14.54 0.58
N GLU A 90 6.00 14.14 -0.06
CA GLU A 90 6.79 15.06 -0.86
C GLU A 90 6.09 15.27 -2.21
N THR A 91 5.82 16.52 -2.56
CA THR A 91 5.26 16.88 -3.87
C THR A 91 6.21 17.86 -4.58
N PRO A 92 6.11 18.01 -5.91
CA PRO A 92 6.88 19.03 -6.63
C PRO A 92 6.64 20.47 -6.14
N TYR A 93 5.56 20.71 -5.40
CA TYR A 93 5.16 22.02 -4.87
C TYR A 93 5.54 22.20 -3.38
N GLY A 94 6.27 21.25 -2.81
CA GLY A 94 6.63 21.21 -1.40
C GLY A 94 5.98 20.05 -0.67
N ASP A 95 6.13 20.07 0.64
CA ASP A 95 5.66 19.00 1.50
C ASP A 95 4.20 19.19 1.90
N LEU A 96 3.46 18.09 1.86
CA LEU A 96 2.09 18.01 2.33
C LEU A 96 2.02 17.02 3.49
N ASP A 97 1.64 17.51 4.67
CA ASP A 97 1.31 16.63 5.79
C ASP A 97 -0.09 16.05 5.58
N VAL A 98 -0.19 14.72 5.66
CA VAL A 98 -1.42 13.96 5.50
C VAL A 98 -1.64 13.12 6.75
N GLU A 99 -2.80 13.30 7.38
CA GLU A 99 -3.22 12.48 8.51
C GLU A 99 -4.17 11.38 8.04
N VAL A 100 -3.89 10.14 8.48
CA VAL A 100 -4.71 8.98 8.18
C VAL A 100 -5.22 8.38 9.49
N TYR A 101 -6.54 8.34 9.65
CA TYR A 101 -7.20 7.56 10.70
C TYR A 101 -7.57 6.17 10.16
N THR A 102 -7.05 5.12 10.78
CA THR A 102 -7.33 3.75 10.35
C THR A 102 -8.46 3.16 11.20
N SER A 103 -9.63 2.95 10.61
CA SER A 103 -10.78 2.35 11.33
C SER A 103 -10.60 0.85 11.57
N LEU A 104 -10.07 0.13 10.59
CA LEU A 104 -9.95 -1.34 10.60
C LEU A 104 -8.75 -1.78 9.74
N VAL A 105 -8.14 -2.90 10.12
CA VAL A 105 -7.16 -3.64 9.35
C VAL A 105 -7.52 -5.12 9.44
N GLN A 106 -7.61 -5.84 8.31
CA GLN A 106 -7.93 -7.26 8.28
C GLN A 106 -7.00 -8.01 7.33
N THR A 107 -6.12 -8.84 7.87
CA THR A 107 -5.13 -9.54 7.05
C THR A 107 -5.19 -11.03 7.28
N GLN A 108 -5.09 -11.81 6.21
CA GLN A 108 -4.82 -13.24 6.26
C GLN A 108 -3.85 -13.56 5.12
N ILE A 109 -2.60 -13.85 5.46
CA ILE A 109 -1.55 -14.05 4.46
C ILE A 109 -0.69 -15.27 4.82
N SER A 110 -0.25 -15.99 3.79
CA SER A 110 0.57 -17.20 3.89
C SER A 110 1.47 -17.33 2.65
N GLU A 111 2.28 -18.38 2.57
CA GLU A 111 3.17 -18.62 1.42
C GLU A 111 2.42 -18.77 0.10
N THR A 112 1.15 -19.19 0.12
CA THR A 112 0.32 -19.39 -1.07
C THR A 112 -0.54 -18.18 -1.45
N GLY A 113 -0.42 -17.07 -0.71
CA GLY A 113 -1.20 -15.85 -0.93
C GLY A 113 -2.10 -15.49 0.24
N GLY A 114 -3.09 -14.62 -0.01
CA GLY A 114 -3.96 -14.08 1.02
C GLY A 114 -4.66 -12.77 0.65
N TYR A 115 -5.19 -12.09 1.67
CA TYR A 115 -5.76 -10.75 1.57
C TYR A 115 -5.24 -9.84 2.70
N ILE A 116 -5.36 -8.54 2.45
CA ILE A 116 -4.98 -7.42 3.34
C ILE A 116 -6.15 -6.43 3.34
#